data_AF-A0A398DZX6-F1
#
_entry.id   AF-A0A398DZX6-F1
#
_cell.length_a   1.000
_cell.length_b   1.000
_cell.length_c   1.000
_cell.angle_alpha   90.00
_cell.angle_beta   90.00
_cell.angle_gamma   90.00
#
_symmetry.space_group_name_H-M   'P 1'
#
loop_
_entity.id
_entity.type
_entity.pdbx_description
1 polymer ?
#
loop_
_entity_poly.entity_id
_entity_poly.type
_entity_poly.pdbx_seq_one_letter_code
_entity_poly.pdbx_strand_id
1 'polypeptide(L)'
;SVSFMSIMWMVLPYHSPTMIWGYSGQGLRTTISVDGFWSKILDNFLAIRIGQNFMIPTGTILFFALMAWLMWAFFHTKTGTAMTAVGSNPDYARASGISVDRMRTTSVILSTVYGAIGILLYEQSYGFISLYNGPFFMALPAVAAVLIGGASVNKANITNVVIGTILFQGILTMTPSVINAAIHTDAAEVVRLIVSNGMIVYALTRATRKSR
;
A
#
# COMPACT_ATOMS: atom_id res chain seq x y z
N SER A 1 15.88 8.43 -3.04
CA SER A 1 15.19 8.79 -4.30
C SER A 1 15.07 7.54 -5.14
N VAL A 2 13.90 7.29 -5.75
CA VAL A 2 13.67 6.10 -6.61
C VAL A 2 14.74 6.02 -7.70
N SER A 3 15.12 7.16 -8.29
CA SER A 3 16.20 7.27 -9.28
C SER A 3 17.56 6.75 -8.77
N PHE A 4 17.92 7.02 -7.50
CA PHE A 4 19.16 6.50 -6.92
C PHE A 4 19.09 4.98 -6.74
N MET A 5 17.94 4.46 -6.30
CA MET A 5 17.73 3.02 -6.16
C MET A 5 17.79 2.33 -7.53
N SER A 6 17.14 2.91 -8.55
CA SER A 6 17.19 2.43 -9.94
C SER A 6 18.60 2.41 -10.53
N ILE A 7 19.43 3.42 -10.21
CA ILE A 7 20.84 3.47 -10.62
C ILE A 7 21.65 2.40 -9.87
N MET A 8 21.43 2.25 -8.56
CA MET A 8 22.07 1.21 -7.74
C MET A 8 21.72 -0.19 -8.26
N TRP A 9 20.45 -0.43 -8.61
CA TRP A 9 20.01 -1.71 -9.18
C TRP A 9 20.67 -2.03 -10.52
N MET A 10 21.19 -1.03 -11.24
CA MET A 10 21.91 -1.22 -12.50
C MET A 10 23.42 -1.48 -12.31
N VAL A 11 24.02 -1.00 -11.20
CA VAL A 11 25.46 -1.04 -10.95
C VAL A 11 25.91 -2.29 -10.18
N LEU A 12 25.03 -2.91 -9.39
CA LEU A 12 25.38 -4.09 -8.58
C LEU A 12 25.58 -5.35 -9.45
N PRO A 13 26.62 -6.17 -9.20
CA PRO A 13 26.86 -7.39 -9.96
C PRO A 13 25.97 -8.54 -9.48
N TYR A 14 24.86 -8.79 -10.18
CA TYR A 14 23.98 -9.92 -9.90
C TYR A 14 24.51 -11.21 -10.50
N HIS A 15 24.69 -12.22 -9.66
CA HIS A 15 25.21 -13.54 -10.07
C HIS A 15 24.10 -14.61 -10.17
N SER A 16 22.83 -14.28 -9.88
CA SER A 16 21.72 -15.24 -9.92
C SER A 16 21.02 -15.27 -11.30
N PRO A 17 20.87 -16.44 -11.95
CA PRO A 17 20.22 -16.60 -13.26
C PRO A 17 18.74 -16.13 -13.31
N THR A 18 18.06 -16.05 -12.17
CA THR A 18 16.65 -15.63 -12.07
C THR A 18 16.46 -14.11 -12.07
N MET A 19 17.54 -13.35 -11.83
CA MET A 19 17.51 -11.88 -11.75
C MET A 19 17.97 -11.21 -13.05
N ILE A 20 18.60 -11.94 -13.96
CA ILE A 20 19.18 -11.41 -15.20
C ILE A 20 18.19 -11.62 -16.36
N TRP A 21 18.16 -10.68 -17.31
CA TRP A 21 17.41 -10.83 -18.55
C TRP A 21 17.90 -12.05 -19.34
N GLY A 22 17.00 -12.99 -19.65
CA GLY A 22 17.34 -14.27 -20.28
C GLY A 22 17.90 -14.16 -21.70
N TYR A 23 17.79 -13.00 -22.37
CA TYR A 23 18.23 -12.82 -23.76
C TYR A 23 19.60 -12.14 -23.92
N SER A 24 20.11 -11.40 -22.93
CA SER A 24 21.35 -10.61 -23.09
C SER A 24 22.44 -10.83 -22.03
N GLY A 25 22.20 -11.66 -21.00
CA GLY A 25 23.21 -11.93 -19.95
C GLY A 25 23.68 -10.70 -19.17
N GLN A 26 23.07 -9.53 -19.39
CA GLN A 26 23.36 -8.26 -18.76
C GLN A 26 22.04 -7.52 -18.49
N GLY A 27 21.93 -6.92 -17.30
CA GLY A 27 20.76 -6.15 -16.87
C GLY A 27 19.81 -6.94 -15.95
N LEU A 28 19.29 -6.24 -14.94
CA LEU A 28 18.34 -6.76 -13.96
C LEU A 28 16.91 -6.76 -14.55
N ARG A 29 16.15 -7.84 -14.35
CA ARG A 29 14.73 -7.89 -14.73
C ARG A 29 13.95 -6.77 -14.03
N THR A 30 13.01 -6.14 -14.72
CA THR A 30 12.14 -5.11 -14.13
C THR A 30 11.14 -5.70 -13.15
N THR A 31 10.78 -6.97 -13.37
CA THR A 31 9.97 -7.80 -12.48
C THR A 31 10.66 -9.14 -12.22
N ILE A 32 10.79 -9.50 -10.94
CA ILE A 32 11.26 -10.83 -10.52
C ILE A 32 10.04 -11.59 -10.01
N SER A 33 9.71 -12.71 -10.66
CA SER A 33 8.67 -13.62 -10.17
C SER A 33 9.14 -14.28 -8.87
N VAL A 34 8.29 -14.25 -7.84
CA VAL A 34 8.54 -14.88 -6.52
C VAL A 34 8.16 -16.37 -6.53
N ASP A 35 7.70 -16.88 -7.68
CA ASP A 35 7.37 -18.29 -7.89
C ASP A 35 8.58 -19.18 -7.58
N GLY A 36 8.42 -20.05 -6.57
CA GLY A 36 9.44 -20.98 -6.09
C GLY A 36 10.14 -20.62 -4.77
N PHE A 37 9.92 -19.44 -4.18
CA PHE A 37 10.49 -19.08 -2.87
C PHE A 37 9.43 -18.82 -1.78
N TRP A 38 8.69 -17.72 -1.87
CA TRP A 38 7.77 -17.26 -0.82
C TRP A 38 6.33 -17.00 -1.31
N SER A 39 6.05 -17.31 -2.58
CA SER A 39 4.76 -17.08 -3.22
C SER A 39 3.61 -17.73 -2.46
N LYS A 40 2.58 -16.94 -2.12
CA LYS A 40 1.32 -17.40 -1.51
C LYS A 40 1.42 -18.18 -0.19
N ILE A 41 2.52 -18.11 0.56
CA ILE A 41 2.61 -18.79 1.88
C ILE A 41 1.48 -18.31 2.80
N LEU A 42 1.22 -16.99 2.89
CA LEU A 42 0.11 -16.49 3.69
C LEU A 42 -1.26 -16.75 3.05
N ASP A 43 -1.37 -16.66 1.72
CA ASP A 43 -2.63 -16.93 1.01
C ASP A 43 -3.05 -18.41 1.12
N ASN A 44 -2.10 -19.32 1.26
CA ASN A 44 -2.31 -20.76 1.46
C ASN A 44 -2.34 -21.16 2.94
N PHE A 45 -1.79 -20.35 3.85
CA PHE A 45 -1.83 -20.63 5.29
C PHE A 45 -3.27 -20.45 5.78
N LEU A 46 -3.87 -21.57 6.18
CA LEU A 46 -5.25 -21.66 6.68
C LEU A 46 -6.36 -21.36 5.66
N ALA A 47 -6.08 -21.36 4.35
CA ALA A 47 -7.04 -21.02 3.30
C ALA A 47 -8.34 -21.85 3.39
N ILE A 48 -9.46 -21.19 3.67
CA ILE A 48 -10.77 -21.85 3.67
C ILE A 48 -11.27 -21.89 2.22
N ARG A 49 -11.28 -23.09 1.65
CA ARG A 49 -11.84 -23.35 0.32
C ARG A 49 -13.33 -23.63 0.48
N ILE A 50 -14.17 -22.73 -0.03
CA ILE A 50 -15.63 -22.92 -0.10
C ILE A 50 -15.96 -23.25 -1.57
N GLY A 51 -16.05 -24.55 -1.89
CA GLY A 51 -16.33 -25.03 -3.26
C GLY A 51 -15.11 -25.08 -4.20
N GLN A 52 -15.36 -25.31 -5.50
CA GLN A 52 -14.30 -25.47 -6.54
C GLN A 52 -13.72 -24.14 -7.05
N ASN A 53 -14.40 -23.01 -6.85
CA ASN A 53 -14.00 -21.71 -7.41
C ASN A 53 -13.78 -20.59 -6.39
N PHE A 54 -14.05 -20.82 -5.10
CA PHE A 54 -13.94 -19.79 -4.06
C PHE A 54 -12.88 -20.16 -3.03
N MET A 55 -11.71 -19.54 -3.15
CA MET A 55 -10.65 -19.61 -2.17
C MET A 55 -10.64 -18.30 -1.40
N ILE A 56 -10.97 -18.35 -0.11
CA ILE A 56 -10.80 -17.20 0.77
C ILE A 56 -9.37 -17.27 1.31
N PRO A 57 -8.49 -16.30 0.98
CA PRO A 57 -7.14 -16.25 1.53
C PRO A 57 -7.22 -15.76 2.99
N THR A 58 -7.70 -16.64 3.86
CA THR A 58 -7.93 -16.38 5.28
C THR A 58 -6.64 -16.05 6.02
N GLY A 59 -5.48 -16.55 5.59
CA GLY A 59 -4.19 -16.22 6.19
C GLY A 59 -3.77 -14.76 5.98
N THR A 60 -3.99 -14.18 4.80
CA THR A 60 -3.73 -12.74 4.58
C THR A 60 -4.75 -11.86 5.30
N ILE A 61 -6.02 -12.27 5.36
CA ILE A 61 -7.05 -11.58 6.14
C ILE A 61 -6.70 -11.59 7.64
N LEU A 62 -6.27 -12.74 8.18
CA LEU A 62 -5.92 -12.88 9.59
C LEU A 62 -4.65 -12.08 9.93
N PHE A 63 -3.68 -12.05 9.02
CA PHE A 63 -2.49 -11.21 9.18
C PHE A 63 -2.85 -9.71 9.14
N PHE A 64 -3.71 -9.29 8.21
CA PHE A 64 -4.21 -7.92 8.18
C PHE A 64 -4.96 -7.57 9.47
N ALA A 65 -5.80 -8.46 9.98
CA ALA A 65 -6.51 -8.28 11.24
C ALA A 65 -5.56 -8.17 12.44
N LEU A 66 -4.51 -9.00 12.49
CA LEU A 66 -3.45 -8.91 13.48
C LEU A 66 -2.75 -7.54 13.41
N MET A 67 -2.39 -7.10 12.21
CA MET A 67 -1.68 -5.83 12.00
C MET A 67 -2.55 -4.62 12.36
N ALA A 68 -3.84 -4.68 12.01
CA ALA A 68 -4.83 -3.69 12.43
C ALA A 68 -5.00 -3.67 13.96
N TRP A 69 -5.02 -4.85 14.60
CA TRP A 69 -5.09 -4.96 16.06
C TRP A 69 -3.84 -4.40 16.75
N LEU A 70 -2.63 -4.67 16.23
CA LEU A 70 -1.39 -4.10 16.74
C LEU A 70 -1.38 -2.56 16.62
N MET A 71 -1.84 -2.03 15.49
CA MET A 71 -1.96 -0.58 15.30
C MET A 71 -3.01 0.03 16.24
N TRP A 72 -4.15 -0.63 16.40
CA TRP A 72 -5.17 -0.21 17.37
C TRP A 72 -4.62 -0.20 18.80
N ALA A 73 -3.95 -1.27 19.22
CA ALA A 73 -3.32 -1.37 20.54
C ALA A 73 -2.26 -0.27 20.74
N PHE A 74 -1.44 0.00 19.71
CA PHE A 74 -0.45 1.07 19.74
C PHE A 74 -1.10 2.44 19.98
N PHE A 75 -2.21 2.77 19.31
CA PHE A 75 -2.91 4.03 19.52
C PHE A 75 -3.50 4.17 20.93
N HIS A 76 -3.81 3.07 21.61
CA HIS A 76 -4.27 3.07 23.01
C HIS A 76 -3.13 3.18 24.03
N THR A 77 -1.87 3.13 23.60
CA THR A 77 -0.72 3.37 24.49
C THR A 77 -0.48 4.86 24.73
N LYS A 78 0.28 5.18 25.79
CA LYS A 78 0.69 6.55 26.11
C LYS A 78 1.40 7.25 24.94
N THR A 79 2.26 6.52 24.24
CA THR A 79 2.99 7.04 23.07
C THR A 79 2.07 7.29 21.88
N GLY A 80 1.11 6.39 21.62
CA GLY A 80 0.14 6.55 20.55
C GLY A 80 -0.82 7.73 20.78
N THR A 81 -1.27 7.92 22.02
CA THR A 81 -2.13 9.07 22.38
C THR A 81 -1.36 10.39 22.27
N ALA A 82 -0.11 10.43 22.74
CA ALA A 82 0.75 11.60 22.59
C ALA A 82 1.03 11.94 21.11
N MET A 83 1.21 10.93 20.27
CA MET A 83 1.38 11.09 18.83
C MET A 83 0.15 11.72 18.16
N THR A 84 -1.05 11.27 18.50
CA THR A 84 -2.30 11.83 17.99
C THR A 84 -2.52 13.27 18.45
N ALA A 85 -2.15 13.59 19.70
CA ALA A 85 -2.21 14.95 20.21
C ALA A 85 -1.27 15.90 19.44
N VAL A 86 -0.02 15.47 19.21
CA VAL A 86 0.96 16.22 18.39
C VAL A 86 0.48 16.41 16.96
N GLY A 87 -0.15 15.40 16.35
CA GLY A 87 -0.71 15.49 15.01
C GLY A 87 -1.90 16.45 14.88
N SER A 88 -2.64 16.68 15.98
CA SER A 88 -3.78 17.58 16.01
C SER A 88 -3.38 19.04 16.25
N ASN A 89 -2.51 19.28 17.24
CA ASN A 89 -1.96 20.61 17.51
C ASN A 89 -0.57 20.50 18.18
N PRO A 90 0.52 20.74 17.43
CA PRO A 90 1.87 20.61 17.96
C PRO A 90 2.20 21.65 19.03
N ASP A 91 1.63 22.85 18.96
CA ASP A 91 1.92 23.92 19.93
C ASP A 91 1.26 23.63 21.29
N TYR A 92 0.03 23.11 21.26
CA TYR A 92 -0.64 22.63 22.47
C TYR A 92 0.07 21.42 23.09
N ALA A 93 0.58 20.50 22.26
CA ALA A 93 1.34 19.35 22.72
C ALA A 93 2.68 19.77 23.39
N ARG A 94 3.38 20.78 22.85
CA ARG A 94 4.58 21.34 23.49
C ARG A 94 4.26 21.98 24.84
N ALA A 95 3.18 22.76 24.92
CA ALA A 95 2.73 23.35 26.18
C ALA A 95 2.37 22.30 27.24
N SER A 96 1.94 21.11 26.80
CA SER A 96 1.64 19.96 27.67
C SER A 96 2.87 19.11 28.03
N GLY A 97 4.09 19.55 27.67
CA GLY A 97 5.34 18.85 27.99
C GLY A 97 5.67 17.66 27.06
N ILE A 98 4.96 17.50 25.94
CA ILE A 98 5.23 16.43 24.97
C ILE A 98 6.32 16.89 23.99
N SER A 99 7.39 16.11 23.87
CA SER A 99 8.44 16.35 22.87
C SER A 99 7.93 16.06 21.45
N VAL A 100 7.54 17.11 20.72
CA VAL A 100 7.04 17.00 19.33
C VAL A 100 8.03 16.30 18.41
N ASP A 101 9.33 16.62 18.49
CA ASP A 101 10.34 16.06 17.59
C ASP A 101 10.48 14.54 17.76
N ARG A 102 10.50 14.06 19.01
CA ARG A 102 10.57 12.63 19.30
C ARG A 102 9.33 11.88 18.80
N MET A 103 8.14 12.47 18.99
CA MET A 103 6.90 11.87 18.50
C MET A 103 6.89 11.82 16.97
N ARG A 104 7.31 12.89 16.29
CA ARG A 104 7.42 12.95 14.83
C ARG A 104 8.39 11.90 14.28
N THR A 105 9.57 11.76 14.87
CA THR A 105 10.54 10.74 14.45
C THR A 105 9.98 9.33 14.65
N THR A 106 9.33 9.07 15.79
CA THR A 106 8.70 7.77 16.08
C THR A 106 7.57 7.47 15.08
N SER A 107 6.75 8.47 14.72
CA SER A 107 5.70 8.32 13.70
C SER A 107 6.28 7.94 12.34
N VAL A 108 7.37 8.58 11.93
CA VAL A 108 8.02 8.32 10.64
C VAL A 108 8.64 6.93 10.60
N ILE A 109 9.28 6.50 11.69
CA ILE A 109 9.85 5.14 11.77
C ILE A 109 8.72 4.10 11.70
N LEU A 110 7.66 4.27 12.49
CA LEU A 110 6.53 3.34 12.51
C LEU A 110 5.80 3.26 11.16
N SER A 111 5.56 4.40 10.50
CA SER A 111 4.91 4.42 9.19
C SER A 111 5.77 3.72 8.12
N THR A 112 7.09 3.88 8.20
CA THR A 112 8.04 3.22 7.29
C THR A 112 8.06 1.71 7.50
N VAL A 113 8.07 1.25 8.76
CA VAL A 113 8.05 -0.19 9.10
C VAL A 113 6.74 -0.84 8.67
N TYR A 114 5.59 -0.24 9.02
CA TYR A 114 4.27 -0.75 8.60
C TYR A 114 4.12 -0.73 7.07
N GLY A 115 4.63 0.33 6.42
CA GLY A 115 4.68 0.42 4.96
C GLY A 115 5.50 -0.70 4.34
N ALA A 116 6.71 -0.97 4.86
CA ALA A 116 7.58 -2.04 4.38
C ALA A 116 6.91 -3.41 4.51
N ILE A 117 6.28 -3.71 5.65
CA ILE A 117 5.56 -4.98 5.84
C ILE A 117 4.38 -5.08 4.85
N GLY A 118 3.64 -3.99 4.62
CA GLY A 118 2.55 -3.95 3.65
C GLY A 118 3.00 -4.22 2.21
N ILE A 119 4.15 -3.65 1.81
CA ILE A 119 4.74 -3.88 0.48
C ILE A 119 5.15 -5.35 0.32
N LEU A 120 5.79 -5.94 1.32
CA LEU A 120 6.20 -7.35 1.29
C LEU A 120 4.99 -8.29 1.15
N LEU A 121 3.90 -8.04 1.89
CA LEU A 121 2.66 -8.80 1.74
C LEU A 121 2.07 -8.69 0.34
N TYR A 122 2.06 -7.46 -0.21
CA TYR A 122 1.52 -7.22 -1.54
C TYR A 122 2.31 -8.00 -2.59
N GLU A 123 3.64 -7.89 -2.58
CA GLU A 123 4.51 -8.58 -3.54
C GLU A 123 4.42 -10.10 -3.40
N GLN A 124 4.26 -10.59 -2.17
CA GLN A 124 4.05 -12.01 -1.89
C GLN A 124 2.73 -12.55 -2.48
N SER A 125 1.65 -11.76 -2.39
CA SER A 125 0.32 -12.16 -2.88
C SER A 125 0.20 -12.00 -4.41
N TYR A 126 0.80 -10.94 -4.96
CA TYR A 126 0.85 -10.72 -6.41
C TYR A 126 1.82 -11.66 -7.15
N GLY A 127 2.83 -12.20 -6.45
CA GLY A 127 3.76 -13.19 -6.99
C GLY A 127 4.91 -12.60 -7.82
N PHE A 128 5.08 -11.28 -7.82
CA PHE A 128 6.22 -10.61 -8.46
C PHE A 128 6.63 -9.33 -7.72
N ILE A 129 7.93 -9.04 -7.76
CA ILE A 129 8.55 -7.85 -7.19
C ILE A 129 8.88 -6.87 -8.32
N SER A 130 8.46 -5.61 -8.19
CA SER A 130 8.72 -4.56 -9.19
C SER A 130 9.80 -3.60 -8.71
N LEU A 131 11.05 -3.81 -9.17
CA LEU A 131 12.26 -3.21 -8.62
C LEU A 131 12.42 -1.69 -8.85
N TYR A 132 11.82 -1.18 -9.92
CA TYR A 132 12.05 0.20 -10.37
C TYR A 132 10.94 1.17 -9.94
N ASN A 133 9.69 0.71 -9.92
CA ASN A 133 8.52 1.56 -9.83
C ASN A 133 7.63 1.25 -8.61
N GLY A 134 7.86 0.14 -7.89
CA GLY A 134 7.00 -0.33 -6.81
C GLY A 134 6.58 0.75 -5.79
N PRO A 135 7.52 1.49 -5.18
CA PRO A 135 7.19 2.46 -4.13
C PRO A 135 6.28 3.60 -4.61
N PHE A 136 6.47 4.10 -5.84
CA PHE A 136 5.69 5.23 -6.36
C PHE A 136 4.25 4.82 -6.68
N PHE A 137 4.06 3.63 -7.27
CA PHE A 137 2.75 3.10 -7.58
C PHE A 137 1.98 2.57 -6.37
N MET A 138 2.60 2.48 -5.18
CA MET A 138 1.93 2.05 -3.96
C MET A 138 1.55 3.21 -3.04
N ALA A 139 2.41 4.23 -2.91
CA ALA A 139 2.19 5.31 -1.95
C ALA A 139 0.97 6.18 -2.31
N LEU A 140 0.85 6.60 -3.58
CA LEU A 140 -0.23 7.51 -4.00
C LEU A 140 -1.62 6.85 -3.95
N PRO A 141 -1.81 5.60 -4.45
CA PRO A 141 -3.08 4.91 -4.30
C PRO A 141 -3.46 4.64 -2.85
N ALA A 142 -2.51 4.31 -1.98
CA ALA A 142 -2.77 4.10 -0.56
C ALA A 142 -3.32 5.37 0.12
N VAL A 143 -2.70 6.53 -0.14
CA VAL A 143 -3.19 7.82 0.38
C VAL A 143 -4.58 8.14 -0.18
N ALA A 144 -4.79 7.94 -1.49
CA ALA A 144 -6.07 8.19 -2.13
C ALA A 144 -7.19 7.30 -1.57
N ALA A 145 -6.93 6.00 -1.38
CA ALA A 145 -7.88 5.05 -0.82
C ALA A 145 -8.34 5.49 0.58
N VAL A 146 -7.42 5.85 1.47
CA VAL A 146 -7.73 6.29 2.84
C VAL A 146 -8.57 7.58 2.85
N LEU A 147 -8.28 8.52 1.95
CA LEU A 147 -9.04 9.77 1.78
C LEU A 147 -10.44 9.53 1.20
N ILE A 148 -10.59 8.61 0.24
CA ILE A 148 -11.89 8.18 -0.31
C ILE A 148 -12.74 7.53 0.78
N GLY A 149 -12.11 6.73 1.66
CA GLY A 149 -12.73 6.14 2.85
C GLY A 149 -13.17 7.15 3.93
N GLY A 150 -13.02 8.45 3.70
CA GLY A 150 -13.53 9.50 4.58
C GLY A 150 -12.55 9.97 5.65
N ALA A 151 -11.29 9.55 5.60
CA ALA A 151 -10.26 10.09 6.48
C ALA A 151 -9.98 11.57 6.19
N SER A 152 -9.63 12.29 7.24
CA SER A 152 -9.09 13.66 7.20
C SER A 152 -7.59 13.62 7.43
N VAL A 153 -6.87 14.67 7.01
CA VAL A 153 -5.44 14.86 7.29
C VAL A 153 -5.15 14.75 8.80
N ASN A 154 -6.07 15.25 9.64
CA ASN A 154 -5.90 15.27 11.10
C ASN A 154 -6.60 14.10 11.81
N LYS A 155 -7.42 13.30 11.11
CA LYS A 155 -8.16 12.20 11.73
C LYS A 155 -8.38 11.05 10.75
N ALA A 156 -7.69 9.94 10.99
CA ALA A 156 -7.83 8.70 10.25
C ALA A 156 -8.09 7.55 11.23
N ASN A 157 -9.05 6.69 10.88
CA ASN A 157 -9.37 5.48 11.64
C ASN A 157 -9.15 4.25 10.76
N ILE A 158 -8.92 3.10 11.39
CA ILE A 158 -8.77 1.80 10.71
C ILE A 158 -9.97 1.50 9.80
N THR A 159 -11.19 1.85 10.24
CA THR A 159 -12.42 1.69 9.43
C THR A 159 -12.36 2.47 8.12
N ASN A 160 -11.82 3.70 8.14
CA ASN A 160 -11.68 4.51 6.93
C ASN A 160 -10.67 3.88 5.96
N VAL A 161 -9.61 3.26 6.49
CA VAL A 161 -8.64 2.52 5.68
C VAL A 161 -9.32 1.32 5.02
N VAL A 162 -10.03 0.50 5.80
CA VAL A 162 -10.71 -0.71 5.27
C VAL A 162 -11.75 -0.35 4.21
N ILE A 163 -12.66 0.58 4.50
CA ILE A 163 -13.68 1.02 3.55
C ILE A 163 -13.03 1.65 2.32
N GLY A 164 -12.03 2.52 2.53
CA GLY A 164 -11.31 3.19 1.48
C GLY A 164 -10.59 2.24 0.51
N THR A 165 -9.89 1.25 1.06
CA THR A 165 -9.19 0.21 0.27
C THR A 165 -10.18 -0.64 -0.51
N ILE A 166 -11.28 -1.08 0.10
CA ILE A 166 -12.32 -1.87 -0.58
C ILE A 166 -12.95 -1.07 -1.73
N LEU A 167 -13.32 0.19 -1.49
CA LEU A 167 -13.91 1.05 -2.51
C LEU A 167 -12.93 1.32 -3.65
N PHE A 168 -11.69 1.69 -3.34
CA PHE A 168 -10.68 2.00 -4.33
C PHE A 168 -10.34 0.76 -5.17
N GLN A 169 -10.06 -0.38 -4.53
CA GLN A 169 -9.74 -1.61 -5.24
C GLN A 169 -10.96 -2.18 -5.99
N GLY A 170 -12.16 -2.04 -5.44
CA GLY A 170 -13.41 -2.44 -6.09
C GLY A 170 -13.63 -1.67 -7.39
N ILE A 171 -13.47 -0.35 -7.36
CA ILE A 171 -13.54 0.48 -8.58
C ILE A 171 -12.48 0.04 -9.58
N LEU A 172 -11.22 -0.13 -9.16
CA LEU A 172 -10.15 -0.52 -10.08
C LEU A 172 -10.36 -1.90 -10.73
N THR A 173 -10.91 -2.85 -9.97
CA THR A 173 -11.11 -4.23 -10.44
C THR A 173 -12.34 -4.35 -11.33
N MET A 174 -13.41 -3.60 -11.02
CA MET A 174 -14.67 -3.64 -11.77
C MET A 174 -14.68 -2.71 -12.99
N THR A 175 -13.85 -1.67 -13.02
CA THR A 175 -13.84 -0.70 -14.14
C THR A 175 -13.60 -1.40 -15.49
N PRO A 176 -12.61 -2.29 -15.65
CA PRO A 176 -12.40 -2.99 -16.93
C PRO A 176 -13.58 -3.88 -17.33
N SER A 177 -14.20 -4.61 -16.39
CA SER A 177 -15.29 -5.52 -16.70
C SER A 177 -16.56 -4.77 -17.10
N VAL A 178 -16.88 -3.68 -16.42
CA VAL A 178 -18.02 -2.81 -16.75
C VAL A 178 -17.82 -2.14 -18.11
N ILE A 179 -16.62 -1.64 -18.40
CA ILE A 179 -16.32 -0.97 -19.69
C ILE A 179 -16.28 -1.97 -20.84
N ASN A 180 -15.70 -3.14 -20.64
CA ASN A 180 -15.67 -4.18 -21.65
C ASN A 180 -17.08 -4.65 -22.01
N ALA A 181 -17.97 -4.79 -21.02
CA ALA A 181 -19.38 -5.11 -21.23
C ALA A 181 -20.19 -3.98 -21.91
N ALA A 182 -19.82 -2.71 -21.70
CA ALA A 182 -20.55 -1.57 -22.22
C ALA A 182 -20.08 -1.08 -23.61
N ILE A 183 -18.77 -1.18 -23.91
CA ILE A 183 -18.16 -0.52 -25.08
C ILE A 183 -17.39 -1.50 -25.98
N HIS A 184 -17.24 -2.79 -25.61
CA HIS A 184 -16.55 -3.83 -26.40
C HIS A 184 -15.23 -3.37 -27.06
N THR A 185 -14.46 -2.53 -26.36
CA THR A 185 -13.23 -1.93 -26.91
C THR A 185 -12.03 -2.31 -26.05
N ASP A 186 -10.88 -2.51 -26.70
CA ASP A 186 -9.55 -2.70 -26.08
C ASP A 186 -9.09 -1.51 -25.20
N ALA A 187 -9.88 -0.42 -25.16
CA ALA A 187 -9.63 0.78 -24.37
C ALA A 187 -9.91 0.60 -22.86
N ALA A 188 -10.44 -0.54 -22.41
CA ALA A 188 -10.79 -0.78 -21.00
C ALA A 188 -9.60 -0.56 -20.05
N GLU A 189 -8.40 -0.93 -20.48
CA GLU A 189 -7.17 -0.75 -19.72
C GLU A 189 -6.79 0.74 -19.57
N VAL A 190 -6.90 1.49 -20.67
CA VAL A 190 -6.62 2.94 -20.70
C VAL A 190 -7.60 3.67 -19.80
N VAL A 191 -8.89 3.33 -19.86
CA VAL A 191 -9.90 3.97 -19.02
C VAL A 191 -9.68 3.64 -17.54
N ARG A 192 -9.30 2.39 -17.20
CA ARG A 192 -8.93 2.05 -15.82
C ARG A 192 -7.81 2.96 -15.31
N LEU A 193 -6.80 3.20 -16.14
CA LEU A 193 -5.64 4.02 -15.78
C LEU A 193 -6.03 5.50 -15.60
N ILE A 194 -6.93 6.03 -16.45
CA ILE A 194 -7.49 7.38 -16.31
C ILE A 194 -8.32 7.51 -15.02
N VAL A 195 -9.23 6.57 -14.77
CA VAL A 195 -10.09 6.56 -13.57
C VAL A 195 -9.23 6.47 -12.31
N SER A 196 -8.24 5.58 -12.29
CA SER A 196 -7.31 5.44 -11.17
C SER A 196 -6.60 6.75 -10.82
N ASN A 197 -5.95 7.39 -11.81
CA ASN A 197 -5.23 8.64 -11.58
C ASN A 197 -6.18 9.81 -11.28
N GLY A 198 -7.35 9.85 -11.92
CA GLY A 198 -8.39 10.84 -11.64
C GLY A 198 -8.91 10.76 -10.21
N MET A 199 -9.16 9.55 -9.70
CA MET A 199 -9.53 9.32 -8.30
C MET A 199 -8.44 9.79 -7.33
N ILE A 200 -7.17 9.51 -7.63
CA ILE A 200 -6.03 9.95 -6.81
C ILE A 200 -5.99 11.48 -6.75
N VAL A 201 -6.06 12.16 -7.89
CA VAL A 201 -6.07 13.63 -7.95
C VAL A 201 -7.27 14.22 -7.22
N TYR A 202 -8.46 13.65 -7.39
CA TYR A 202 -9.67 14.07 -6.70
C TYR A 202 -9.55 13.92 -5.17
N ALA A 203 -9.06 12.77 -4.71
CA ALA A 203 -8.86 12.50 -3.29
C ALA A 203 -7.88 13.50 -2.66
N LEU A 204 -6.75 13.76 -3.34
CA LEU A 204 -5.72 14.68 -2.86
C LEU A 204 -6.21 16.14 -2.85
N THR A 205 -6.90 16.60 -3.89
CA THR A 205 -7.44 17.97 -3.94
C THR A 205 -8.50 18.23 -2.88
N ARG A 206 -9.30 17.21 -2.54
CA ARG A 206 -10.27 17.28 -1.44
C ARG A 206 -9.60 17.44 -0.08
N ALA A 207 -8.46 16.79 0.16
CA ALA A 207 -7.71 16.92 1.39
C ALA A 207 -7.20 18.36 1.61
N THR A 208 -6.68 18.99 0.54
CA THR A 208 -6.17 20.37 0.60
C THR A 208 -7.27 21.39 0.93
N ARG A 209 -8.51 21.19 0.46
CA ARG A 209 -9.64 22.08 0.76
C ARG A 209 -10.12 22.00 2.21
N LYS A 210 -9.93 20.87 2.89
CA LYS A 210 -10.36 20.67 4.29
C LYS A 210 -9.33 21.12 5.32
N SER A 211 -8.10 21.39 4.86
CA SER A 211 -6.98 21.92 5.66
C SER A 211 -6.94 23.45 5.69
N ARG A 212 -7.77 24.12 4.90
CA ARG A 212 -8.02 25.57 4.95
C ARG A 212 -9.33 25.83 5.67
#